data_AF-A0A920IQT1-F1
#
_entry.id   AF-A0A920IQT1-F1
#
_cell.length_a   1.000
_cell.length_b   1.000
_cell.length_c   1.000
_cell.angle_alpha   90.00
_cell.angle_beta   90.00
_cell.angle_gamma   90.00
#
_symmetry.space_group_name_H-M   'P 1'
#
loop_
_entity.id
_entity.type
_entity.pdbx_description
1 polymer ?
#
loop_
_entity_poly.entity_id
_entity_poly.type
_entity_poly.pdbx_seq_one_letter_code
_entity_poly.pdbx_strand_id
1 'polypeptide(L)' 'MKFKIINTSENAREAEIHTARGAIQTPAFMPVGTNGL' A
#
# COMPACT_ATOMS: atom_id res chain seq x y z
N MET A 1 9.54 -3.02 -7.33
CA MET A 1 8.38 -2.96 -6.42
C MET A 1 8.40 -4.18 -5.53
N LYS A 2 8.18 -4.02 -4.22
CA LYS A 2 8.21 -5.13 -3.24
C LYS A 2 7.02 -5.01 -2.29
N PHE A 3 6.38 -6.12 -1.94
CA PHE A 3 5.31 -6.20 -0.94
C PHE A 3 5.80 -6.97 0.28
N LYS A 4 5.68 -6.40 1.48
CA LYS A 4 6.13 -7.00 2.74
C LYS A 4 4.99 -7.00 3.76
N ILE A 5 4.56 -8.19 4.19
CA ILE A 5 3.60 -8.35 5.29
C ILE A 5 4.30 -8.04 6.61
N ILE A 6 3.66 -7.23 7.46
CA ILE A 6 4.11 -6.90 8.80
C ILE A 6 3.36 -7.76 9.82
N ASN A 7 2.03 -7.84 9.70
CA ASN A 7 1.17 -8.60 10.60
C ASN A 7 -0.06 -9.17 9.86
N THR A 8 -0.71 -10.16 10.46
CA THR A 8 -1.91 -10.83 9.92
C THR A 8 -2.92 -11.14 11.02
N SER A 9 -4.21 -10.97 10.72
CA SER A 9 -5.32 -11.42 11.57
C SER A 9 -6.41 -12.00 10.69
N GLU A 10 -6.68 -13.30 10.81
CA GLU A 10 -7.55 -14.04 9.89
C GLU A 10 -7.17 -13.78 8.41
N ASN A 11 -8.04 -13.12 7.65
CA ASN A 11 -7.81 -12.75 6.26
C ASN A 11 -7.24 -11.32 6.09
N ALA A 12 -7.17 -10.52 7.15
CA ALA A 12 -6.66 -9.15 7.14
C ALA A 12 -5.12 -9.11 7.22
N ARG A 13 -4.52 -8.14 6.52
CA ARG A 13 -3.06 -8.00 6.39
C ARG A 13 -2.65 -6.54 6.55
N GLU A 14 -1.73 -6.31 7.47
CA GLU A 14 -0.97 -5.06 7.55
C GLU A 14 0.34 -5.26 6.80
N ALA A 15 0.63 -4.41 5.82
CA ALA A 15 1.79 -4.59 4.97
C ALA A 15 2.32 -3.28 4.38
N GLU A 16 3.58 -3.29 3.95
CA GLU A 16 4.21 -2.20 3.21
C GLU A 16 4.39 -2.57 1.73
N ILE A 17 4.01 -1.66 0.84
CA ILE A 17 4.39 -1.69 -0.58
C ILE A 17 5.54 -0.70 -0.79
N HIS A 18 6.71 -1.19 -1.17
CA HIS A 18 7.88 -0.36 -1.49
C HIS A 18 7.94 -0.06 -2.98
N THR A 19 7.93 1.24 -3.30
CA THR A 19 8.06 1.80 -4.65
C THR A 19 9.33 2.64 -4.74
N ALA A 20 9.71 3.07 -5.96
CA ALA A 20 10.85 3.97 -6.14
C ALA A 20 10.68 5.34 -5.45
N ARG A 21 9.43 5.75 -5.17
CA ARG A 21 9.08 7.04 -4.55
C ARG A 21 8.74 6.93 -3.06
N GLY A 22 8.97 5.77 -2.44
CA GLY A 22 8.70 5.54 -1.02
C GLY A 22 7.84 4.32 -0.74
N ALA A 23 7.56 4.11 0.55
CA ALA A 23 6.73 3.03 1.06
C ALA A 23 5.27 3.49 1.24
N ILE A 24 4.32 2.60 0.94
CA ILE A 24 2.88 2.79 1.15
C ILE A 24 2.43 1.76 2.19
N GLN A 25 1.84 2.22 3.31
CA GLN A 25 1.22 1.34 4.30
C GLN A 25 -0.12 0.82 3.80
N THR A 26 -0.44 -0.43 4.07
CA THR A 26 -1.71 -1.08 3.68
C THR A 26 -2.41 -1.65 4.91
N PRO A 27 -3.76 -1.58 5.00
CA PRO A 27 -4.70 -1.21 3.92
C PRO A 27 -4.66 0.29 3.59
N ALA A 28 -4.69 0.64 2.30
CA ALA A 28 -4.69 2.02 1.83
C ALA A 28 -5.86 2.27 0.88
N PHE A 29 -6.53 3.40 1.05
CA PHE A 29 -7.50 3.93 0.10
C PHE A 29 -6.80 4.97 -0.78
N MET A 30 -6.74 4.73 -2.09
CA MET A 30 -6.05 5.61 -3.02
C MET A 30 -7.03 6.62 -3.64
N PRO A 31 -6.79 7.93 -3.49
CA PRO A 31 -7.61 8.93 -4.16
C PRO A 31 -7.42 8.86 -5.68
N VAL A 32 -8.48 9.16 -6.43
CA VAL A 32 -8.44 9.15 -7.89
C VAL A 32 -7.99 10.53 -8.39
N GLY A 33 -6.86 10.57 -9.09
CA GLY A 33 -6.45 11.73 -9.88
C GLY A 33 -6.72 11.45 -11.36
N THR A 34 -7.84 11.94 -11.88
CA THR A 34 -8.27 11.60 -13.25
C THR A 34 -7.53 12.39 -14.33
N ASN A 35 -7.34 13.69 -14.13
CA ASN A 35 -6.85 14.57 -15.21
C ASN A 35 -5.46 15.18 -14.96
N GLY A 36 -4.82 14.96 -13.81
CA GLY A 36 -3.41 15.34 -13.58
C GLY A 36 -3.00 16.80 -13.88
N LEU A 37 -3.97 17.71 -14.05
CA LEU A 37 -3.77 19.13 -14.34
C LEU A 37 -3.45 19.91 -13.06
#